data_AF-A0A133XSQ1-F1
#
_entry.id   AF-A0A133XSQ1-F1
#
_cell.length_a   1.000
_cell.length_b   1.000
_cell.length_c   1.000
_cell.angle_alpha   90.00
_cell.angle_beta   90.00
_cell.angle_gamma   90.00
#
_symmetry.space_group_name_H-M   'P 1'
#
loop_
_entity.id
_entity.type
_entity.pdbx_description
1 polymer ?
#
loop_
_entity_poly.entity_id
_entity_poly.type
_entity_poly.pdbx_seq_one_letter_code
_entity_poly.pdbx_strand_id
1 'polypeptide(L)'
;MIIEGYTPKEKIKVRGELVSDKYNNIKVIETEDHERVVIVNHVYKDFEGNVFLNIEIAEEFKRRKKELGFTDRDVAKLVNLTQGQVAQTWFAKKTRQEAVDKQRKNRKKIWDAMQPLFKERAALLKNYDENFPQRLKEVRVKSGLSYEDVAKEVVADPLTIYRWENGSYKPSVRKQLALIDWCNDKEE
;
A
#
# COMPACT_ATOMS: atom_id res chain seq x y z
N MET A 1 -12.59 -21.05 -26.90
CA MET A 1 -12.90 -21.01 -25.45
C MET A 1 -13.22 -19.57 -25.09
N ILE A 2 -14.42 -19.28 -24.59
CA ILE A 2 -14.78 -17.93 -24.14
C ILE A 2 -14.12 -17.66 -22.79
N ILE A 3 -13.42 -16.54 -22.67
CA ILE A 3 -12.78 -16.12 -21.42
C ILE A 3 -13.11 -14.66 -21.10
N GLU A 4 -12.97 -14.30 -19.82
CA GLU A 4 -13.10 -12.93 -19.34
C GLU A 4 -11.73 -12.39 -18.87
N GLY A 5 -11.50 -11.10 -19.06
CA GLY A 5 -10.30 -10.42 -18.57
C GLY A 5 -10.45 -8.91 -18.54
N TYR A 6 -9.32 -8.23 -18.34
CA TYR A 6 -9.26 -6.76 -18.27
C TYR A 6 -8.25 -6.19 -19.26
N THR A 7 -8.61 -5.09 -19.91
CA THR A 7 -7.70 -4.39 -20.83
C THR A 7 -6.55 -3.73 -20.04
N PRO A 8 -5.27 -3.82 -20.51
CA PRO A 8 -4.15 -3.22 -19.80
C PRO A 8 -4.24 -1.70 -19.70
N LYS A 9 -4.69 -1.04 -20.77
CA LYS A 9 -4.69 0.42 -20.86
C LYS A 9 -5.87 1.04 -20.11
N GLU A 10 -7.07 0.52 -20.36
CA GLU A 10 -8.31 1.14 -19.88
C GLU A 10 -8.87 0.44 -18.64
N LYS A 11 -8.36 -0.74 -18.29
CA LYS A 11 -8.77 -1.53 -17.12
C LYS A 11 -10.26 -1.89 -17.14
N ILE A 12 -10.83 -1.98 -18.34
CA ILE A 12 -12.23 -2.33 -18.58
C ILE A 12 -12.34 -3.86 -18.68
N LYS A 13 -13.43 -4.42 -18.13
CA LYS A 13 -13.72 -5.85 -18.24
C LYS A 13 -14.19 -6.16 -19.66
N VAL A 14 -13.60 -7.17 -20.28
CA VAL A 14 -13.92 -7.63 -21.64
C VAL A 14 -14.10 -9.15 -21.67
N ARG A 15 -14.88 -9.64 -22.64
CA ARG A 15 -15.18 -11.06 -22.85
C ARG A 15 -15.05 -11.36 -24.35
N GLY A 16 -14.50 -12.54 -24.67
CA GLY A 16 -14.29 -12.91 -26.07
C GLY A 16 -13.67 -14.29 -26.24
N GLU A 17 -13.43 -14.67 -27.49
CA GLU A 17 -12.82 -15.95 -27.83
C GLU A 17 -11.30 -15.87 -27.70
N LEU A 18 -10.70 -16.80 -26.95
CA LEU A 18 -9.24 -16.90 -26.84
C LEU A 18 -8.63 -17.27 -28.20
N VAL A 19 -7.87 -16.34 -28.77
CA VAL A 19 -7.19 -16.50 -30.06
C VAL A 19 -5.68 -16.68 -29.93
N SER A 20 -5.07 -16.30 -28.80
CA SER A 20 -3.64 -16.53 -28.53
C SER A 20 -3.33 -16.54 -27.03
N ASP A 21 -2.43 -17.45 -26.62
CA ASP A 21 -1.83 -17.50 -25.28
C ASP A 21 -0.32 -17.71 -25.46
N LYS A 22 0.44 -16.62 -25.60
CA LYS A 22 1.89 -16.68 -25.87
C LYS A 22 2.66 -15.79 -24.91
N TYR A 23 3.45 -16.46 -24.06
CA TYR A 23 4.46 -15.94 -23.13
C TYR A 23 3.97 -14.91 -22.09
N ASN A 24 4.31 -15.14 -20.82
CA ASN A 24 3.97 -14.29 -19.66
C ASN A 24 2.48 -14.20 -19.27
N ASN A 25 1.65 -15.21 -19.57
CA ASN A 25 0.19 -15.20 -19.27
C ASN A 25 -0.58 -14.07 -19.98
N ILE A 26 -0.08 -13.61 -21.12
CA ILE A 26 -0.74 -12.63 -21.97
C ILE A 26 -1.73 -13.39 -22.86
N LYS A 27 -3.02 -13.25 -22.54
CA LYS A 27 -4.10 -13.80 -23.37
C LYS A 27 -4.59 -12.73 -24.31
N VAL A 28 -4.78 -13.09 -25.56
CA VAL A 28 -5.44 -12.25 -26.55
C VAL A 28 -6.80 -12.86 -26.83
N ILE A 29 -7.85 -12.04 -26.68
CA ILE A 29 -9.19 -12.41 -27.10
C ILE A 29 -9.60 -11.61 -28.33
N GLU A 30 -10.47 -12.20 -29.13
CA GLU A 30 -11.26 -11.48 -30.13
C GLU A 30 -12.64 -11.19 -29.52
N THR A 31 -13.02 -9.91 -29.50
CA THR A 31 -14.31 -9.44 -28.97
C THR A 31 -15.44 -9.66 -29.98
N GLU A 32 -16.69 -9.41 -29.55
CA GLU A 32 -17.86 -9.45 -30.44
C GLU A 32 -17.76 -8.43 -31.60
N ASP A 33 -17.03 -7.34 -31.37
CA ASP A 33 -16.73 -6.31 -32.37
C ASP A 33 -15.50 -6.67 -33.25
N HIS A 34 -15.02 -7.93 -33.21
CA HIS A 34 -13.82 -8.41 -33.91
C HIS A 34 -12.52 -7.68 -33.54
N GLU A 35 -12.46 -7.03 -32.38
CA GLU A 35 -11.24 -6.40 -31.88
C GLU A 35 -10.34 -7.42 -31.17
N ARG A 36 -9.04 -7.40 -31.51
CA ARG A 36 -8.05 -8.22 -30.81
C ARG A 36 -7.48 -7.47 -29.62
N VAL A 37 -7.84 -7.92 -28.43
CA VAL A 37 -7.50 -7.25 -27.18
C VAL A 37 -6.59 -8.13 -26.34
N VAL A 38 -5.44 -7.59 -25.95
CA VAL A 38 -4.60 -8.19 -24.91
C VAL A 38 -5.32 -8.04 -23.57
N ILE A 39 -5.49 -9.12 -22.82
CA ILE A 39 -6.17 -9.10 -21.53
C ILE A 39 -5.30 -9.66 -20.41
N VAL A 40 -5.46 -9.07 -19.23
CA VAL A 40 -4.89 -9.55 -17.98
C VAL A 40 -5.96 -10.30 -17.20
N ASN A 41 -5.66 -11.51 -16.76
CA ASN A 41 -6.63 -12.42 -16.14
C ASN A 41 -7.04 -12.04 -14.70
N HIS A 42 -6.38 -11.05 -14.10
CA HIS A 42 -6.66 -10.68 -12.72
C HIS A 42 -6.31 -9.22 -12.43
N VAL A 43 -7.20 -8.59 -11.67
CA VAL A 43 -7.06 -7.24 -11.16
C VAL A 43 -7.30 -7.20 -9.66
N TYR A 44 -6.77 -6.16 -9.03
CA TYR A 44 -6.91 -5.82 -7.63
C TYR A 44 -7.60 -4.48 -7.54
N LYS A 45 -8.50 -4.32 -6.57
CA LYS A 45 -9.15 -3.03 -6.29
C LYS A 45 -8.70 -2.53 -4.94
N ASP A 46 -8.51 -1.23 -4.81
CA ASP A 46 -8.24 -0.63 -3.51
C ASP A 46 -9.51 -0.08 -2.84
N PHE A 47 -9.33 0.49 -1.64
CA PHE A 47 -10.39 1.13 -0.86
C PHE A 47 -10.93 2.44 -1.47
N GLU A 48 -10.31 2.98 -2.51
CA GLU A 48 -10.76 4.17 -3.26
C GLU A 48 -11.47 3.79 -4.57
N GLY A 49 -11.49 2.49 -4.92
CA GLY A 49 -12.07 1.97 -6.14
C GLY A 49 -11.10 1.91 -7.33
N ASN A 50 -9.83 2.29 -7.15
CA ASN A 50 -8.80 2.19 -8.18
C ASN A 50 -8.53 0.74 -8.53
N VAL A 51 -8.35 0.47 -9.83
CA VAL A 51 -8.08 -0.87 -10.36
C VAL A 51 -6.60 -1.01 -10.70
N PHE A 52 -5.99 -2.10 -10.27
CA PHE A 52 -4.59 -2.43 -10.52
C PHE A 52 -4.47 -3.78 -11.22
N LEU A 53 -3.68 -3.84 -12.28
CA LEU A 53 -3.40 -5.11 -12.94
C LEU A 53 -2.47 -5.97 -12.08
N ASN A 54 -2.51 -7.29 -12.25
CA ASN A 54 -1.60 -8.19 -11.54
C ASN A 54 -0.10 -7.91 -11.77
N ILE A 55 0.25 -7.19 -12.84
CA ILE A 55 1.63 -6.74 -13.09
C ILE A 55 2.01 -5.46 -12.34
N GLU A 56 1.02 -4.62 -11.99
CA GLU A 56 1.22 -3.33 -11.31
C GLU A 56 1.20 -3.48 -9.79
N ILE A 57 0.43 -4.45 -9.30
CA ILE A 57 0.07 -4.57 -7.88
C ILE A 57 1.29 -4.71 -6.96
N ALA A 58 2.39 -5.32 -7.43
CA ALA A 58 3.59 -5.49 -6.63
C ALA A 58 4.26 -4.15 -6.29
N GLU A 59 4.42 -3.28 -7.29
CA GLU A 59 5.00 -1.95 -7.11
C GLU A 59 4.05 -1.06 -6.32
N GLU A 60 2.75 -1.12 -6.59
CA GLU A 60 1.76 -0.35 -5.84
C GLU A 60 1.72 -0.76 -4.36
N PHE A 61 1.72 -2.05 -4.07
CA PHE A 61 1.80 -2.56 -2.70
C PHE A 61 3.06 -2.07 -2.00
N LYS A 62 4.22 -2.16 -2.65
CA LYS A 62 5.50 -1.71 -2.11
C LYS A 62 5.50 -0.22 -1.82
N ARG A 63 4.97 0.59 -2.74
CA ARG A 63 4.82 2.04 -2.62
C ARG A 63 3.96 2.39 -1.41
N ARG A 64 2.72 1.88 -1.33
CA ARG A 64 1.80 2.16 -0.21
C ARG A 64 2.35 1.70 1.13
N LYS A 65 2.92 0.49 1.19
CA LYS A 65 3.53 -0.04 2.41
C LYS A 65 4.60 0.91 2.93
N LYS A 66 5.47 1.42 2.04
CA LYS A 66 6.53 2.38 2.40
C LYS A 66 5.97 3.74 2.83
N GLU A 67 5.04 4.30 2.05
CA GLU A 67 4.45 5.62 2.33
C GLU A 67 3.67 5.61 3.65
N LEU A 68 2.89 4.56 3.89
CA LEU A 68 2.02 4.42 5.06
C LEU A 68 2.71 3.75 6.26
N GLY A 69 4.04 3.59 6.21
CA GLY A 69 4.85 3.22 7.36
C GLY A 69 4.85 1.74 7.75
N PHE A 70 4.33 0.84 6.92
CA PHE A 70 4.27 -0.59 7.21
C PHE A 70 5.58 -1.32 6.83
N THR A 71 5.88 -2.39 7.55
CA THR A 71 6.99 -3.31 7.27
C THR A 71 6.47 -4.67 6.79
N ASP A 72 7.34 -5.50 6.20
CA ASP A 72 6.93 -6.88 5.85
C ASP A 72 6.61 -7.72 7.10
N ARG A 73 7.14 -7.34 8.27
CA ARG A 73 6.83 -7.97 9.55
C ARG A 73 5.39 -7.69 9.97
N ASP A 74 4.91 -6.45 9.77
CA ASP A 74 3.54 -6.06 10.12
C ASP A 74 2.54 -6.81 9.24
N VAL A 75 2.83 -6.85 7.93
CA VAL A 75 2.04 -7.62 6.96
C VAL A 75 2.02 -9.11 7.31
N ALA A 76 3.19 -9.68 7.62
CA ALA A 76 3.33 -11.09 7.98
C ALA A 76 2.45 -11.47 9.18
N LYS A 77 2.47 -10.66 10.24
CA LYS A 77 1.62 -10.84 11.43
C LYS A 77 0.13 -10.80 11.06
N LEU A 78 -0.28 -9.82 10.25
CA LEU A 78 -1.68 -9.60 9.89
C LEU A 78 -2.29 -10.80 9.15
N VAL A 79 -1.55 -11.40 8.22
CA VAL A 79 -2.07 -12.51 7.40
C VAL A 79 -1.58 -13.89 7.82
N ASN A 80 -0.95 -14.00 8.98
CA ASN A 80 -0.35 -15.24 9.49
C ASN A 80 0.55 -15.93 8.44
N LEU A 81 1.50 -15.16 7.91
CA LEU A 81 2.56 -15.62 7.00
C LEU A 81 3.91 -15.29 7.61
N THR A 82 4.97 -15.95 7.13
CA THR A 82 6.34 -15.55 7.46
C THR A 82 6.75 -14.31 6.66
N GLN A 83 7.70 -13.53 7.18
CA GLN A 83 8.27 -12.38 6.45
C GLN A 83 8.83 -12.80 5.08
N GLY A 84 9.47 -13.97 5.01
CA GLY A 84 9.98 -14.53 3.75
C GLY A 84 8.87 -14.87 2.75
N GLN A 85 7.72 -15.38 3.22
CA GLN A 85 6.56 -15.63 2.36
C GLN A 85 5.96 -14.33 1.81
N VAL A 86 5.87 -13.27 2.62
CA VAL A 86 5.43 -11.95 2.15
C VAL A 86 6.36 -11.42 1.06
N ALA A 87 7.68 -11.45 1.29
CA ALA A 87 8.66 -10.99 0.31
C ALA A 87 8.61 -11.79 -1.01
N GLN A 88 8.49 -13.12 -0.93
CA GLN A 88 8.44 -13.98 -2.13
C GLN A 88 7.11 -13.91 -2.89
N THR A 89 6.03 -13.46 -2.24
CA THR A 89 4.68 -13.41 -2.86
C THR A 89 4.63 -12.47 -4.07
N TRP A 90 5.46 -11.43 -4.09
CA TRP A 90 5.46 -10.42 -5.15
C TRP A 90 6.52 -10.68 -6.23
N PHE A 91 7.68 -11.25 -5.87
CA PHE A 91 8.85 -11.26 -6.77
C PHE A 91 9.35 -12.65 -7.19
N ALA A 92 8.86 -13.74 -6.58
CA ALA A 92 9.29 -15.08 -6.98
C ALA A 92 8.60 -15.49 -8.29
N LYS A 93 9.37 -15.75 -9.35
CA LYS A 93 8.86 -16.44 -10.54
C LYS A 93 8.58 -17.89 -10.19
N LYS A 94 7.33 -18.33 -10.36
CA LYS A 94 6.91 -19.72 -10.17
C LYS A 94 6.51 -20.28 -11.53
N THR A 95 6.98 -21.49 -11.83
CA THR A 95 6.72 -22.17 -13.11
C THR A 95 5.62 -23.23 -13.00
N ARG A 96 5.46 -23.85 -11.81
CA ARG A 96 4.39 -24.81 -11.54
C ARG A 96 3.07 -24.07 -11.28
N GLN A 97 2.00 -24.46 -11.98
CA GLN A 97 0.69 -23.83 -11.91
C GLN A 97 0.16 -23.74 -10.46
N GLU A 98 0.25 -24.82 -9.68
CA GLU A 98 -0.16 -24.83 -8.27
C GLU A 98 0.57 -23.77 -7.43
N ALA A 99 1.85 -23.54 -7.71
CA ALA A 99 2.65 -22.53 -7.03
C ALA A 99 2.26 -21.12 -7.46
N VAL A 100 1.89 -20.93 -8.74
CA VAL A 100 1.32 -19.67 -9.26
C VAL A 100 -0.02 -19.37 -8.60
N ASP A 101 -0.90 -20.37 -8.49
CA ASP A 101 -2.22 -20.23 -7.87
C ASP A 101 -2.11 -19.94 -6.37
N LYS A 102 -1.21 -20.63 -5.66
CA LYS A 102 -0.90 -20.34 -4.26
C LYS A 102 -0.36 -18.92 -4.08
N GLN A 103 0.54 -18.47 -4.95
CA GLN A 103 1.07 -17.10 -4.92
C GLN A 103 -0.04 -16.07 -5.15
N ARG A 104 -0.95 -16.31 -6.10
CA ARG A 104 -2.10 -15.44 -6.37
C ARG A 104 -3.03 -15.34 -5.15
N LYS A 105 -3.34 -16.48 -4.51
CA LYS A 105 -4.14 -16.52 -3.27
C LYS A 105 -3.47 -15.70 -2.16
N ASN A 106 -2.16 -15.86 -1.98
CA ASN A 106 -1.41 -15.06 -1.00
C ASN A 106 -1.40 -13.56 -1.32
N ARG A 107 -1.19 -13.18 -2.60
CA ARG A 107 -1.28 -11.77 -3.03
C ARG A 107 -2.62 -11.16 -2.67
N LYS A 108 -3.71 -11.86 -3.00
CA LYS A 108 -5.06 -11.39 -2.69
C LYS A 108 -5.28 -11.27 -1.19
N LYS A 109 -4.90 -12.30 -0.42
CA LYS A 109 -4.99 -12.30 1.04
C LYS A 109 -4.25 -11.09 1.67
N ILE A 110 -3.01 -10.86 1.25
CA ILE A 110 -2.20 -9.72 1.72
C ILE A 110 -2.86 -8.40 1.32
N TRP A 111 -3.23 -8.26 0.05
CA TRP A 111 -3.79 -7.03 -0.48
C TRP A 111 -5.08 -6.63 0.23
N ASP A 112 -6.03 -7.56 0.35
CA ASP A 112 -7.33 -7.33 0.98
C ASP A 112 -7.16 -6.98 2.46
N ALA A 113 -6.32 -7.72 3.19
CA ALA A 113 -6.09 -7.49 4.61
C ALA A 113 -5.46 -6.11 4.89
N MET A 114 -4.59 -5.64 3.99
CA MET A 114 -3.93 -4.34 4.14
C MET A 114 -4.82 -3.15 3.75
N GLN A 115 -5.90 -3.35 3.00
CA GLN A 115 -6.79 -2.25 2.59
C GLN A 115 -7.33 -1.41 3.75
N PRO A 116 -7.94 -1.99 4.81
CA PRO A 116 -8.44 -1.19 5.93
C PRO A 116 -7.33 -0.39 6.61
N LEU A 117 -6.15 -0.99 6.79
CA LEU A 117 -5.00 -0.34 7.40
C LEU A 117 -4.46 0.80 6.53
N PHE A 118 -4.41 0.60 5.21
CA PHE A 118 -4.01 1.67 4.30
C PHE A 118 -5.02 2.81 4.31
N LYS A 119 -6.32 2.51 4.32
CA LYS A 119 -7.40 3.50 4.40
C LYS A 119 -7.28 4.34 5.67
N GLU A 120 -7.08 3.69 6.81
CA GLU A 120 -6.92 4.34 8.12
C GLU A 120 -5.70 5.27 8.14
N ARG A 121 -4.51 4.77 7.77
CA ARG A 121 -3.29 5.58 7.73
C ARG A 121 -3.39 6.74 6.74
N ALA A 122 -4.02 6.54 5.58
CA ALA A 122 -4.26 7.60 4.61
C ALA A 122 -5.20 8.69 5.17
N ALA A 123 -6.25 8.31 5.91
CA ALA A 123 -7.16 9.24 6.56
C ALA A 123 -6.45 10.07 7.65
N LEU A 124 -5.59 9.45 8.44
CA LEU A 124 -4.78 10.16 9.44
C LEU A 124 -3.89 11.25 8.80
N LEU A 125 -3.23 10.92 7.69
CA LEU A 125 -2.39 11.87 6.96
C LEU A 125 -3.20 13.02 6.36
N LYS A 126 -4.40 12.75 5.84
CA LYS A 126 -5.29 13.79 5.33
C LYS A 126 -5.64 14.81 6.43
N ASN A 127 -5.80 14.35 7.66
CA ASN A 127 -6.14 15.20 8.81
C ASN A 127 -4.92 15.85 9.47
N TYR A 128 -3.70 15.55 9.02
CA TYR A 128 -2.47 16.07 9.61
C TYR A 128 -2.27 17.57 9.32
N ASP A 129 -2.64 18.05 8.14
CA ASP A 129 -2.04 19.30 7.62
C ASP A 129 -2.53 20.61 8.25
N GLU A 130 -3.75 20.69 8.79
CA GLU A 130 -4.30 22.00 9.18
C GLU A 130 -3.88 22.45 10.59
N ASN A 131 -3.69 21.53 11.56
CA ASN A 131 -3.44 21.90 12.96
C ASN A 131 -2.41 21.03 13.69
N PHE A 132 -1.76 20.08 12.99
CA PHE A 132 -0.85 19.17 13.67
C PHE A 132 0.39 19.83 14.30
N PRO A 133 1.06 20.83 13.66
CA PRO A 133 2.16 21.56 14.31
C PRO A 133 1.80 22.08 15.70
N GLN A 134 0.59 22.63 15.82
CA GLN A 134 0.06 23.15 17.07
C GLN A 134 -0.27 22.02 18.06
N ARG A 135 -0.89 20.92 17.60
CA ARG A 135 -1.14 19.74 18.43
C ARG A 135 0.16 19.15 18.99
N LEU A 136 1.19 18.97 18.17
CA LEU A 136 2.49 18.45 18.60
C LEU A 136 3.09 19.30 19.75
N LYS A 137 3.04 20.62 19.59
CA LYS A 137 3.47 21.57 20.61
C LYS A 137 2.66 21.44 21.90
N GLU A 138 1.34 21.34 21.80
CA GLU A 138 0.46 21.21 22.96
C GLU A 138 0.71 19.92 23.73
N VAL A 139 0.82 18.78 23.04
CA VAL A 139 1.14 17.48 23.67
C VAL A 139 2.49 17.53 24.36
N ARG A 140 3.53 18.05 23.69
CA ARG A 140 4.87 18.19 24.28
C ARG A 140 4.84 19.03 25.55
N VAL A 141 4.21 20.21 25.50
CA VAL A 141 4.15 21.15 26.63
C VAL A 141 3.34 20.56 27.80
N LYS A 142 2.17 19.96 27.52
CA LYS A 142 1.34 19.29 28.55
C LYS A 142 2.08 18.13 29.22
N SER A 143 2.90 17.42 28.46
CA SER A 143 3.73 16.31 28.96
C SER A 143 4.99 16.78 29.70
N GLY A 144 5.27 18.09 29.77
CA GLY A 144 6.47 18.64 30.41
C GLY A 144 7.78 18.28 29.69
N LEU A 145 7.72 17.90 28.40
CA LEU A 145 8.87 17.43 27.63
C LEU A 145 9.62 18.58 26.96
N SER A 146 10.95 18.50 26.97
CA SER A 146 11.81 19.38 26.17
C SER A 146 11.79 18.98 24.70
N TYR A 147 12.35 19.82 23.81
CA TYR A 147 12.54 19.42 22.41
C TYR A 147 13.49 18.23 22.30
N GLU A 148 14.48 18.13 23.17
CA GLU A 148 15.44 17.03 23.27
C GLU A 148 14.78 15.71 23.63
N ASP A 149 13.79 15.74 24.53
CA ASP A 149 13.08 14.52 24.93
C ASP A 149 12.21 14.00 23.78
N VAL A 150 11.43 14.87 23.14
CA VAL A 150 10.63 14.48 21.97
C VAL A 150 11.52 14.00 20.84
N ALA A 151 12.62 14.69 20.56
CA ALA A 151 13.58 14.33 19.52
C ALA A 151 14.15 12.92 19.73
N LYS A 152 14.44 12.52 20.98
CA LYS A 152 14.88 11.16 21.30
C LYS A 152 13.78 10.13 21.05
N GLU A 153 12.56 10.40 21.49
CA GLU A 153 11.43 9.48 21.34
C GLU A 153 11.05 9.25 19.87
N VAL A 154 11.07 10.30 19.05
CA VAL A 154 10.70 10.22 17.63
C VAL A 154 11.89 10.07 16.68
N VAL A 155 13.11 9.90 17.22
CA VAL A 155 14.38 9.76 16.48
C VAL A 155 14.56 10.88 15.45
N ALA A 156 14.68 12.11 15.94
CA ALA A 156 14.89 13.33 15.18
C ALA A 156 15.92 14.24 15.88
N ASP A 157 16.22 15.39 15.28
CA ASP A 157 17.02 16.43 15.92
C ASP A 157 16.09 17.44 16.65
N PRO A 158 16.49 18.01 17.81
CA PRO A 158 15.65 18.96 18.55
C PRO A 158 15.22 20.19 17.74
N LEU A 159 16.11 20.72 16.88
CA LEU A 159 15.77 21.84 15.99
C LEU A 159 14.74 21.42 14.94
N THR A 160 14.73 20.13 14.56
CA THR A 160 13.72 19.59 13.65
C THR A 160 12.34 19.57 14.31
N ILE A 161 12.23 19.20 15.59
CA ILE A 161 10.97 19.28 16.35
C ILE A 161 10.47 20.71 16.40
N TYR A 162 11.34 21.66 16.77
CA TYR A 162 11.01 23.08 16.76
C TYR A 162 10.49 23.55 15.39
N ARG A 163 11.14 23.15 14.29
CA ARG A 163 10.71 23.53 12.93
C ARG A 163 9.36 22.93 12.55
N TRP A 164 9.09 21.70 12.97
CA TRP A 164 7.81 21.02 12.76
C TRP A 164 6.69 21.71 13.52
N GLU A 165 6.88 22.04 14.80
CA GLU A 165 5.88 22.73 15.62
C GLU A 165 5.55 24.14 15.10
N ASN A 166 6.52 24.81 14.49
CA ASN A 166 6.31 26.13 13.89
C ASN A 166 5.82 26.06 12.43
N GLY A 167 5.58 24.88 11.87
CA GLY A 167 5.13 24.70 10.47
C GLY A 167 6.15 25.11 9.41
N SER A 168 7.38 25.48 9.81
CA SER A 168 8.44 25.93 8.91
C SER A 168 9.07 24.81 8.07
N TYR A 169 8.82 23.56 8.45
CA TYR A 169 9.30 22.38 7.74
C TYR A 169 8.28 21.25 7.88
N LYS A 170 7.98 20.53 6.78
CA LYS A 170 7.05 19.39 6.80
C LYS A 170 7.82 18.07 6.96
N PRO A 171 7.48 17.22 7.95
CA PRO A 171 8.11 15.91 8.07
C PRO A 171 7.79 15.01 6.87
N SER A 172 8.62 13.98 6.64
CA SER A 172 8.26 12.89 5.73
C SER A 172 6.96 12.19 6.17
N VAL A 173 6.22 11.57 5.26
CA VAL A 173 4.97 10.85 5.57
C VAL A 173 5.12 9.88 6.74
N ARG A 174 6.21 9.09 6.73
CA ARG A 174 6.51 8.16 7.82
C ARG A 174 6.71 8.88 9.16
N LYS A 175 7.34 10.05 9.17
CA LYS A 175 7.52 10.86 10.38
C LYS A 175 6.20 11.50 10.82
N GLN A 176 5.35 11.94 9.90
CA GLN A 176 4.02 12.44 10.22
C GLN A 176 3.20 11.36 10.94
N LEU A 177 3.15 10.14 10.39
CA LEU A 177 2.46 9.01 11.04
C LEU A 177 3.05 8.68 12.42
N ALA A 178 4.38 8.64 12.55
CA ALA A 178 5.03 8.39 13.84
C ALA A 178 4.71 9.48 14.88
N LEU A 179 4.61 10.75 14.46
CA LEU A 179 4.22 11.85 15.34
C LEU A 179 2.73 11.75 15.72
N ILE A 180 1.84 11.33 14.81
CA ILE A 180 0.43 11.10 15.12
C ILE A 180 0.30 10.02 16.19
N ASP A 181 0.95 8.88 15.97
CA ASP A 181 0.94 7.76 16.93
C ASP A 181 1.49 8.23 18.28
N TRP A 182 2.62 8.93 18.28
CA TRP A 182 3.22 9.51 19.49
C TRP A 182 2.30 10.47 20.22
N CYS A 183 1.61 11.38 19.51
CA CYS A 183 0.67 12.30 20.14
C CYS A 183 -0.51 11.56 20.76
N ASN A 184 -1.04 10.53 20.08
CA ASN A 184 -2.13 9.70 20.62
C ASN A 184 -1.68 9.00 21.91
N ASP A 185 -0.50 8.37 21.90
CA ASP A 185 0.05 7.63 23.06
C ASP A 185 0.29 8.53 24.29
N LYS A 186 0.48 9.84 24.12
CA LYS A 186 0.68 10.81 25.21
C LYS A 186 -0.61 11.45 25.71
N GLU A 187 -1.69 11.32 24.95
CA GLU A 187 -3.03 11.84 25.29
C GLU A 187 -3.92 10.80 25.97
N GLU A 188 -3.57 9.51 25.90
CA GLU A 188 -4.16 8.39 26.67
C GLU A 188 -3.62 8.28 28.10
#